data_AF-A0A932TWE1-F1
#
_entry.id   AF-A0A932TWE1-F1
#
_cell.length_a   1.000
_cell.length_b   1.000
_cell.length_c   1.000
_cell.angle_alpha   90.00
_cell.angle_beta   90.00
_cell.angle_gamma   90.00
#
_symmetry.space_group_name_H-M   'P 1'
#
loop_
_entity.id
_entity.type
_entity.pdbx_description
1 polymer ?
#
loop_
_entity_poly.entity_id
_entity_poly.type
_entity_poly.pdbx_seq_one_letter_code
_entity_poly.pdbx_strand_id
1 'polypeptide(L)'
;GTVAASASSVPNEPLYGVKRKAEAVRLLFSLGDDTKASLYADLVDRRLVEMASMTEAGRPREVELLGQDLQGHLERIKALAGGGGQAQGEPRKPQLSSRGDQGPKAKPPLPPGPAVSPAPGASPGDGALARRAEVLAAMLERSIERRRRQLELALANAPPELRPRIKQAIAQSEEQHKRALEEMKRRASEAGREKREGTPPREEQRRERPPEPKKPREGTPRSLNTPPAQGADAPWGQRPPGRHGLR
;
A
#
# COMPACT_ATOMS: atom_id res chain seq x y z
N GLY A 1 -18.31 -14.38 10.03
CA GLY A 1 -17.53 -15.60 9.68
C GLY A 1 -16.19 -15.61 10.42
N THR A 2 -15.57 -16.78 10.56
CA THR A 2 -14.37 -17.02 11.42
C THR A 2 -13.19 -16.08 11.12
N VAL A 3 -12.94 -15.75 9.84
CA VAL A 3 -11.87 -14.81 9.46
C VAL A 3 -12.11 -13.41 10.04
N ALA A 4 -13.35 -12.92 9.98
CA ALA A 4 -13.70 -11.62 10.56
C ALA A 4 -13.55 -11.63 12.10
N ALA A 5 -13.98 -12.72 12.76
CA ALA A 5 -13.80 -12.89 14.20
C ALA A 5 -12.31 -12.97 14.60
N SER A 6 -11.45 -13.54 13.74
CA SER A 6 -10.01 -13.60 14.02
C SER A 6 -9.30 -12.26 13.91
N ALA A 7 -9.89 -11.24 13.27
CA ALA A 7 -9.20 -9.97 13.00
C ALA A 7 -8.78 -9.21 14.26
N SER A 8 -9.57 -9.32 15.33
CA SER A 8 -9.28 -8.72 16.65
C SER A 8 -8.43 -9.60 17.55
N SER A 9 -8.06 -10.81 17.12
CA SER A 9 -7.30 -11.72 17.99
C SER A 9 -5.87 -11.26 18.23
N VAL A 10 -5.38 -11.50 19.44
CA VAL A 10 -4.00 -11.20 19.89
C VAL A 10 -3.19 -12.50 20.10
N PRO A 11 -1.84 -12.42 20.22
CA PRO A 11 -1.03 -13.61 20.44
C PRO A 11 -1.51 -14.50 21.61
N ASN A 12 -1.43 -15.81 21.41
CA ASN A 12 -1.92 -16.87 22.31
C ASN A 12 -3.44 -17.03 22.41
N GLU A 13 -4.23 -16.29 21.63
CA GLU A 13 -5.65 -16.58 21.47
C GLU A 13 -5.89 -17.67 20.41
N PRO A 14 -6.96 -18.48 20.55
CA PRO A 14 -7.24 -19.60 19.64
C PRO A 14 -7.34 -19.19 18.17
N LEU A 15 -7.83 -17.97 17.89
CA LEU A 15 -8.05 -17.48 16.53
C LEU A 15 -6.83 -16.74 15.94
N TYR A 16 -5.74 -16.56 16.70
CA TYR A 16 -4.57 -15.81 16.21
C TYR A 16 -3.89 -16.50 15.03
N GLY A 17 -3.81 -17.83 15.04
CA GLY A 17 -3.30 -18.60 13.91
C GLY A 17 -4.12 -18.39 12.63
N VAL A 18 -5.43 -18.21 12.76
CA VAL A 18 -6.33 -17.91 11.63
C VAL A 18 -6.05 -16.51 11.08
N LYS A 19 -5.88 -15.51 11.96
CA LYS A 19 -5.51 -14.13 11.59
C LYS A 19 -4.22 -14.11 10.76
N ARG A 20 -3.16 -14.77 11.26
CA ARG A 20 -1.86 -14.82 10.58
C ARG A 20 -1.95 -15.48 9.19
N LYS A 21 -2.72 -16.56 9.06
CA LYS A 21 -2.95 -17.22 7.76
C LYS A 21 -3.75 -16.33 6.81
N ALA A 22 -4.79 -15.65 7.30
CA ALA A 22 -5.58 -14.73 6.49
C ALA A 22 -4.71 -13.57 5.97
N GLU A 23 -3.83 -13.02 6.81
CA GLU A 23 -2.87 -11.98 6.42
C GLU A 23 -1.86 -12.47 5.36
N ALA A 24 -1.31 -13.68 5.54
CA ALA A 24 -0.42 -14.28 4.55
C ALA A 24 -1.12 -14.53 3.19
N VAL A 25 -2.37 -14.98 3.21
CA VAL A 25 -3.20 -15.14 2.02
C VAL A 25 -3.41 -13.78 1.34
N ARG A 26 -3.77 -12.74 2.08
CA ARG A 26 -3.93 -11.38 1.51
C ARG A 26 -2.63 -10.87 0.88
N LEU A 27 -1.48 -11.13 1.50
CA LEU A 27 -0.16 -10.79 0.93
C LEU A 27 0.11 -11.56 -0.37
N LEU A 28 -0.21 -12.85 -0.40
CA LEU A 28 -0.02 -13.70 -1.58
C LEU A 28 -0.86 -13.23 -2.77
N PHE A 29 -2.10 -12.80 -2.51
CA PHE A 29 -3.02 -12.29 -3.54
C PHE A 29 -2.86 -10.78 -3.85
N SER A 30 -1.94 -10.09 -3.19
CA SER A 30 -1.65 -8.68 -3.49
C SER A 30 -0.71 -8.58 -4.68
N LEU A 31 -1.26 -8.19 -5.84
CA LEU A 31 -0.50 -7.98 -7.07
C LEU A 31 0.12 -6.58 -7.08
N GLY A 32 1.41 -6.51 -7.41
CA GLY A 32 2.18 -5.27 -7.49
C GLY A 32 2.90 -4.90 -6.20
N ASP A 33 4.08 -4.32 -6.36
CA ASP A 33 4.97 -3.98 -5.24
C ASP A 33 4.39 -2.89 -4.35
N ASP A 34 3.71 -1.90 -4.94
CA ASP A 34 3.03 -0.84 -4.19
C ASP A 34 1.90 -1.37 -3.30
N THR A 35 1.09 -2.30 -3.84
CA THR A 35 -0.01 -2.94 -3.08
C THR A 35 0.55 -3.76 -1.92
N LYS A 36 1.64 -4.49 -2.17
CA LYS A 36 2.33 -5.27 -1.12
C LYS A 36 2.95 -4.37 -0.06
N ALA A 37 3.59 -3.27 -0.46
CA ALA A 37 4.19 -2.31 0.45
C ALA A 37 3.14 -1.67 1.35
N SER A 38 2.00 -1.26 0.77
CA SER A 38 0.86 -0.76 1.53
C SER A 38 0.33 -1.81 2.51
N LEU A 39 0.19 -3.08 2.08
CA LEU A 39 -0.29 -4.14 2.96
C LEU A 39 0.71 -4.46 4.08
N TYR A 40 2.02 -4.38 3.83
CA TYR A 40 3.01 -4.49 4.89
C TYR A 40 2.95 -3.32 5.88
N ALA A 41 2.70 -2.09 5.41
CA ALA A 41 2.51 -0.95 6.29
C ALA A 41 1.30 -1.15 7.23
N ASP A 42 0.18 -1.64 6.71
CA ASP A 42 -0.99 -2.00 7.52
C ASP A 42 -0.69 -3.10 8.55
N LEU A 43 0.16 -4.08 8.20
CA LEU A 43 0.56 -5.13 9.13
C LEU A 43 1.48 -4.58 10.24
N VAL A 44 2.39 -3.65 9.92
CA VAL A 44 3.19 -2.95 10.93
C VAL A 44 2.29 -2.23 11.92
N ASP A 45 1.28 -1.49 11.45
CA ASP A 45 0.29 -0.83 12.32
C ASP A 45 -0.37 -1.82 13.29
N ARG A 46 -0.83 -2.96 12.77
CA ARG A 46 -1.48 -3.99 13.59
C ARG A 46 -0.53 -4.61 14.62
N ARG A 47 0.73 -4.87 14.26
CA ARG A 47 1.72 -5.42 15.21
C ARG A 47 1.99 -4.45 16.35
N LEU A 48 2.01 -3.14 16.10
CA LEU A 48 2.17 -2.15 17.17
C LEU A 48 0.97 -2.12 18.12
N VAL A 49 -0.25 -2.20 17.60
CA VAL A 49 -1.46 -2.31 18.45
C VAL A 49 -1.41 -3.59 19.28
N GLU A 50 -1.00 -4.71 18.69
CA GLU A 50 -0.81 -5.97 19.41
C GLU A 50 0.29 -5.84 20.49
N MET A 51 1.41 -5.19 20.18
CA MET A 51 2.49 -4.95 21.15
C MET A 51 2.03 -4.09 22.32
N ALA A 52 1.24 -3.04 22.06
CA ALA A 52 0.66 -2.21 23.10
C ALA A 52 -0.25 -3.04 24.02
N SER A 53 -1.14 -3.85 23.45
CA SER A 53 -2.00 -4.75 24.23
C SER A 53 -1.19 -5.79 25.02
N MET A 54 -0.14 -6.38 24.46
CA MET A 54 0.75 -7.32 25.17
C MET A 54 1.56 -6.63 26.28
N THR A 55 1.92 -5.37 26.08
CA THR A 55 2.59 -4.54 27.11
C THR A 55 1.65 -4.28 28.27
N GLU A 56 0.41 -3.86 28.01
CA GLU A 56 -0.62 -3.65 29.02
C GLU A 56 -0.95 -4.94 29.79
N ALA A 57 -0.93 -6.09 29.10
CA ALA A 57 -1.15 -7.39 29.70
C ALA A 57 0.06 -7.95 30.48
N GLY A 58 1.21 -7.24 30.52
CA GLY A 58 2.42 -7.70 31.21
C GLY A 58 3.09 -8.91 30.56
N ARG A 59 3.03 -9.01 29.22
CA ARG A 59 3.48 -10.16 28.42
C ARG A 59 4.71 -9.81 27.55
N PRO A 60 5.91 -9.65 28.15
CA PRO A 60 7.08 -9.10 27.45
C PRO A 60 7.63 -10.01 26.34
N ARG A 61 7.51 -11.34 26.49
CA ARG A 61 7.98 -12.30 25.49
C ARG A 61 7.21 -12.17 24.17
N GLU A 62 5.90 -11.94 24.26
CA GLU A 62 5.03 -11.71 23.12
C GLU A 62 5.34 -10.36 22.44
N VAL A 63 5.68 -9.33 23.22
CA VAL A 63 6.15 -8.04 22.69
C VAL A 63 7.42 -8.21 21.85
N GLU A 64 8.38 -9.02 22.30
CA GLU A 64 9.62 -9.31 21.56
C GLU A 64 9.34 -10.04 20.23
N LEU A 65 8.48 -11.06 20.25
CA LEU A 65 8.09 -11.80 19.04
C LEU A 65 7.40 -10.88 18.01
N LEU A 66 6.49 -10.03 18.49
CA LEU A 66 5.83 -9.04 17.63
C LEU A 66 6.80 -7.99 17.09
N GLY A 67 7.84 -7.63 17.86
CA GLY A 67 8.92 -6.75 17.43
C GLY A 67 9.70 -7.33 16.24
N GLN A 68 9.98 -8.64 16.25
CA GLN A 68 10.62 -9.34 15.13
C GLN A 68 9.73 -9.36 13.88
N ASP A 69 8.44 -9.65 14.05
CA ASP A 69 7.46 -9.60 12.94
C ASP A 69 7.39 -8.20 12.33
N LEU A 70 7.33 -7.18 13.18
CA LEU A 70 7.30 -5.77 12.78
C LEU A 70 8.55 -5.41 11.97
N GLN A 71 9.74 -5.76 12.46
CA GLN A 71 11.00 -5.51 11.75
C GLN A 71 11.00 -6.22 10.38
N GLY A 72 10.54 -7.47 10.33
CA GLY A 72 10.41 -8.21 9.08
C GLY A 72 9.47 -7.55 8.06
N HIS A 73 8.40 -6.90 8.51
CA HIS A 73 7.52 -6.12 7.64
C HIS A 73 8.17 -4.83 7.13
N LEU A 74 8.89 -4.10 7.99
CA LEU A 74 9.60 -2.87 7.61
C LEU A 74 10.70 -3.13 6.57
N GLU A 75 11.49 -4.19 6.74
CA GLU A 75 12.50 -4.59 5.74
C GLU A 75 11.88 -4.91 4.38
N ARG A 76 10.68 -5.52 4.35
CA ARG A 76 9.97 -5.80 3.10
C ARG A 76 9.43 -4.53 2.44
N ILE A 77 8.93 -3.56 3.22
CA ILE A 77 8.54 -2.25 2.68
C ILE A 77 9.75 -1.58 2.03
N LYS A 78 10.90 -1.58 2.71
CA LYS A 78 12.15 -1.03 2.19
C LYS A 78 12.59 -1.72 0.90
N ALA A 79 12.54 -3.05 0.85
CA ALA A 79 12.89 -3.82 -0.34
C ALA A 79 11.98 -3.48 -1.54
N LEU A 80 10.66 -3.36 -1.31
CA LEU A 80 9.69 -3.02 -2.36
C LEU A 80 9.83 -1.57 -2.82
N ALA A 81 10.07 -0.63 -1.91
CA ALA A 81 10.36 0.77 -2.24
C ALA A 81 11.70 0.93 -2.99
N GLY A 82 12.63 -0.03 -2.78
CA GLY A 82 13.96 -0.12 -3.36
C GLY A 82 14.01 -0.21 -4.88
N GLY A 83 12.91 -0.58 -5.56
CA GLY A 83 12.91 -0.91 -6.99
C GLY A 83 13.75 -2.15 -7.34
N GLY A 84 14.30 -2.84 -6.33
CA GLY A 84 15.04 -4.08 -6.48
C GLY A 84 14.06 -5.22 -6.72
N GLY A 85 13.58 -5.35 -7.96
CA GLY A 85 12.70 -6.42 -8.45
C GLY A 85 13.25 -7.85 -8.34
N GLN A 86 14.26 -8.08 -7.48
CA GLN A 86 14.75 -9.39 -7.10
C GLN A 86 14.55 -9.62 -5.60
N ALA A 87 13.31 -9.48 -5.12
CA ALA A 87 12.88 -10.21 -3.93
C ALA A 87 12.61 -11.69 -4.28
N GLN A 88 13.58 -12.37 -4.91
CA GLN A 88 13.66 -13.84 -4.92
C GLN A 88 14.40 -14.30 -3.66
N GLY A 89 13.92 -13.84 -2.51
CA GLY A 89 14.08 -14.58 -1.28
C GLY A 89 12.71 -15.11 -0.98
N GLU A 90 12.39 -16.33 -1.45
CA GLU A 90 11.23 -17.04 -0.94
C GLU A 90 11.24 -16.90 0.58
N PRO A 91 10.09 -16.57 1.20
CA PRO A 91 10.01 -16.55 2.65
C PRO A 91 10.46 -17.93 3.11
N ARG A 92 11.62 -18.00 3.80
CA ARG A 92 11.97 -19.17 4.61
C ARG A 92 10.71 -19.44 5.41
N LYS A 93 10.01 -20.52 5.05
CA LYS A 93 8.78 -20.92 5.72
C LYS A 93 9.14 -20.89 7.21
N PRO A 94 8.47 -20.08 8.04
CA PRO A 94 8.68 -20.20 9.47
C PRO A 94 8.44 -21.66 9.76
N GLN A 95 9.49 -22.36 10.15
CA GLN A 95 9.43 -23.72 10.67
C GLN A 95 8.73 -23.57 12.01
N LEU A 96 7.41 -23.33 11.96
CA LEU A 96 6.53 -23.50 13.09
C LEU A 96 6.66 -24.98 13.40
N SER A 97 7.45 -25.30 14.42
CA SER A 97 7.42 -26.59 15.07
C SER A 97 6.02 -26.74 15.67
N SER A 98 5.05 -27.15 14.84
CA SER A 98 3.74 -27.55 15.29
C SER A 98 3.89 -28.93 15.91
N ARG A 99 4.11 -28.95 17.22
CA ARG A 99 3.90 -30.14 18.04
C ARG A 99 2.38 -30.38 18.09
N GLY A 100 1.95 -31.36 17.31
CA GLY A 100 0.71 -32.14 17.39
C GLY A 100 -0.60 -31.43 17.72
N ASP A 101 -1.51 -31.35 16.75
CA ASP A 101 -2.85 -31.93 16.91
C ASP A 101 -3.54 -32.05 15.54
N GLN A 102 -4.05 -33.25 15.23
CA GLN A 102 -4.72 -33.56 13.97
C GLN A 102 -6.23 -33.28 14.14
N GLY A 103 -6.69 -32.14 13.62
CA GLY A 103 -8.11 -31.78 13.54
C GLY A 103 -8.63 -31.67 12.10
N PRO A 104 -9.94 -31.87 11.86
CA PRO A 104 -10.49 -32.37 10.59
C PRO A 104 -10.44 -31.38 9.42
N LYS A 105 -10.19 -31.95 8.23
CA LYS A 105 -10.24 -31.28 6.93
C LYS A 105 -11.65 -30.75 6.62
N ALA A 106 -11.90 -29.48 6.90
CA ALA A 106 -13.00 -28.73 6.29
C ALA A 106 -12.41 -27.77 5.24
N LYS A 107 -12.79 -27.96 3.97
CA LYS A 107 -12.52 -26.98 2.89
C LYS A 107 -13.32 -25.70 3.19
N PRO A 108 -12.69 -24.53 3.41
CA PRO A 108 -13.43 -23.30 3.53
C PRO A 108 -13.93 -22.84 2.14
N PRO A 109 -15.17 -22.39 2.01
CA PRO A 109 -15.63 -21.68 0.81
C PRO A 109 -14.91 -20.32 0.72
N LEU A 110 -14.26 -20.07 -0.41
CA LEU A 110 -13.71 -18.75 -0.75
C LEU A 110 -14.87 -17.78 -1.03
N PRO A 111 -14.92 -16.60 -0.39
CA PRO A 111 -15.83 -15.55 -0.84
C PRO A 111 -15.32 -14.97 -2.17
N PRO A 112 -16.19 -14.78 -3.19
CA PRO A 112 -15.85 -14.03 -4.38
C PRO A 112 -15.78 -12.54 -4.03
N GLY A 113 -14.56 -12.01 -3.87
CA GLY A 113 -14.33 -10.57 -3.86
C GLY A 113 -14.30 -10.04 -5.30
N PRO A 114 -14.84 -8.85 -5.59
CA PRO A 114 -14.72 -8.23 -6.91
C PRO A 114 -13.25 -7.90 -7.17
N ALA A 115 -12.59 -8.73 -7.96
CA ALA A 115 -11.27 -8.46 -8.50
C ALA A 115 -11.41 -7.40 -9.59
N VAL A 116 -11.35 -6.14 -9.21
CA VAL A 116 -11.13 -5.06 -10.18
C VAL A 116 -9.66 -5.16 -10.59
N SER A 117 -9.38 -6.04 -11.55
CA SER A 117 -8.07 -6.11 -12.18
C SER A 117 -7.94 -4.91 -13.11
N PRO A 118 -7.01 -3.98 -12.87
CA PRO A 118 -6.73 -2.93 -13.84
C PRO A 118 -6.27 -3.57 -15.15
N ALA A 119 -6.84 -3.14 -16.27
CA ALA A 119 -6.55 -3.69 -17.59
C ALA A 119 -5.03 -3.62 -17.89
N PRO A 120 -4.41 -4.73 -18.33
CA PRO A 120 -3.01 -4.76 -18.70
C PRO A 120 -2.83 -4.08 -20.06
N GLY A 121 -2.19 -2.92 -20.12
CA GLY A 121 -1.83 -2.32 -21.41
C GLY A 121 -1.42 -0.86 -21.39
N ALA A 122 -1.82 -0.08 -20.39
CA ALA A 122 -1.33 1.28 -20.23
C ALA A 122 -0.11 1.27 -19.31
N SER A 123 1.10 1.25 -19.89
CA SER A 123 2.30 1.65 -19.14
C SER A 123 2.01 3.02 -18.54
N PRO A 124 1.94 3.16 -17.20
CA PRO A 124 1.71 4.45 -16.58
C PRO A 124 2.85 5.35 -17.05
N GLY A 125 2.54 6.41 -17.79
CA GLY A 125 3.57 7.39 -18.15
C GLY A 125 4.26 7.89 -16.87
N ASP A 126 5.54 8.22 -16.91
CA ASP A 126 6.34 8.46 -15.69
C ASP A 126 5.76 9.53 -14.74
N GLY A 127 4.94 10.46 -15.24
CA GLY A 127 4.17 11.40 -14.41
C GLY A 127 3.13 10.73 -13.49
N ALA A 128 2.62 9.55 -13.86
CA ALA A 128 1.76 8.72 -13.03
C ALA A 128 2.55 8.07 -11.87
N LEU A 129 3.81 7.70 -12.08
CA LEU A 129 4.66 7.15 -11.02
C LEU A 129 4.98 8.22 -9.96
N ALA A 130 5.32 9.45 -10.39
CA ALA A 130 5.54 10.56 -9.47
C ALA A 130 4.29 10.87 -8.62
N ARG A 131 3.11 11.01 -9.26
CA ARG A 131 1.84 11.22 -8.54
C ARG A 131 1.51 10.05 -7.62
N ARG A 132 1.83 8.81 -8.01
CA ARG A 132 1.62 7.63 -7.18
C ARG A 132 2.54 7.62 -5.95
N ALA A 133 3.80 8.00 -6.12
CA ALA A 133 4.75 8.15 -5.02
C ALA A 133 4.28 9.24 -4.02
N GLU A 134 3.77 10.37 -4.52
CA GLU A 134 3.18 11.42 -3.67
C GLU A 134 1.97 10.91 -2.88
N VAL A 135 1.06 10.17 -3.52
CA VAL A 135 -0.11 9.60 -2.84
C VAL A 135 0.31 8.58 -1.77
N LEU A 136 1.29 7.72 -2.06
CA LEU A 136 1.83 6.77 -1.08
C LEU A 136 2.52 7.49 0.08
N ALA A 137 3.30 8.54 -0.20
CA ALA A 137 3.93 9.35 0.84
C ALA A 137 2.88 10.01 1.76
N ALA A 138 1.84 10.62 1.19
CA ALA A 138 0.75 11.23 1.97
C ALA A 138 -0.09 10.20 2.75
N MET A 139 -0.20 8.98 2.25
CA MET A 139 -0.85 7.88 2.98
C MET A 139 0.01 7.43 4.17
N LEU A 140 1.32 7.26 3.95
CA LEU A 140 2.29 6.91 4.98
C LEU A 140 2.36 7.98 6.08
N GLU A 141 2.45 9.26 5.73
CA GLU A 141 2.43 10.37 6.69
C GLU A 141 1.18 10.34 7.60
N ARG A 142 -0.01 10.13 7.01
CA ARG A 142 -1.26 9.96 7.80
C ARG A 142 -1.27 8.72 8.68
N SER A 143 -0.66 7.61 8.22
CA SER A 143 -0.53 6.40 9.04
C SER A 143 0.40 6.65 10.24
N ILE A 144 1.51 7.34 10.03
CA ILE A 144 2.50 7.69 11.06
C ILE A 144 1.85 8.56 12.14
N GLU A 145 1.10 9.59 11.75
CA GLU A 145 0.42 10.47 12.68
C GLU A 145 -0.60 9.72 13.56
N ARG A 146 -1.42 8.85 12.95
CA ARG A 146 -2.37 8.00 13.71
C ARG A 146 -1.64 7.07 14.68
N ARG A 147 -0.55 6.47 14.23
CA ARG A 147 0.27 5.55 15.00
C ARG A 147 0.98 6.25 16.17
N ARG A 148 1.53 7.44 15.94
CA ARG A 148 2.14 8.27 17.00
C ARG A 148 1.14 8.53 18.11
N ARG A 149 -0.08 8.93 17.78
CA ARG A 149 -1.16 9.13 18.78
C ARG A 149 -1.48 7.85 19.55
N GLN A 150 -1.55 6.70 18.87
CA GLN A 150 -1.80 5.42 19.54
C GLN A 150 -0.66 5.04 20.50
N LEU A 151 0.59 5.26 20.10
CA LEU A 151 1.75 4.96 20.93
C LEU A 151 1.89 5.93 22.10
N GLU A 152 1.55 7.21 21.92
CA GLU A 152 1.46 8.19 23.01
C GLU A 152 0.39 7.78 24.04
N LEU A 153 -0.76 7.28 23.59
CA LEU A 153 -1.79 6.72 24.47
C LEU A 153 -1.32 5.48 25.22
N ALA A 154 -0.67 4.53 24.51
CA ALA A 154 -0.10 3.33 25.15
C ALA A 154 0.99 3.69 26.17
N LEU A 155 1.83 4.69 25.86
CA LEU A 155 2.86 5.18 26.77
C LEU A 155 2.27 5.80 28.04
N ALA A 156 1.12 6.48 27.93
CA ALA A 156 0.42 7.03 29.10
C ALA A 156 -0.04 5.91 30.05
N ASN A 157 -0.50 4.78 29.50
CA ASN A 157 -0.99 3.63 30.28
C ASN A 157 0.11 2.63 30.69
N ALA A 158 1.29 2.69 30.07
CA ALA A 158 2.35 1.73 30.30
C ALA A 158 2.97 1.83 31.71
N PRO A 159 3.35 0.68 32.32
CA PRO A 159 4.13 0.65 33.56
C PRO A 159 5.42 1.49 33.45
N PRO A 160 5.84 2.18 34.52
CA PRO A 160 6.96 3.13 34.48
C PRO A 160 8.27 2.49 34.01
N GLU A 161 8.47 1.20 34.31
CA GLU A 161 9.63 0.41 33.90
C GLU A 161 9.73 0.20 32.38
N LEU A 162 8.58 0.13 31.69
CA LEU A 162 8.51 -0.12 30.24
C LEU A 162 8.49 1.16 29.40
N ARG A 163 8.09 2.29 29.99
CA ARG A 163 8.05 3.60 29.32
C ARG A 163 9.33 3.98 28.56
N PRO A 164 10.56 3.86 29.12
CA PRO A 164 11.76 4.24 28.37
C PRO A 164 11.98 3.35 27.13
N ARG A 165 11.72 2.03 27.23
CA ARG A 165 11.83 1.11 26.10
C ARG A 165 10.79 1.42 25.02
N ILE A 166 9.55 1.70 25.41
CA ILE A 166 8.49 2.08 24.47
C ILE A 166 8.84 3.39 23.77
N LYS A 167 9.30 4.43 24.50
CA LYS A 167 9.78 5.68 23.92
C LYS A 167 10.89 5.45 22.90
N GLN A 168 11.87 4.60 23.23
CA GLN A 168 12.97 4.27 22.34
C GLN A 168 12.48 3.57 21.07
N ALA A 169 11.55 2.60 21.20
CA ALA A 169 10.95 1.92 20.06
C ALA A 169 10.15 2.88 19.15
N ILE A 170 9.41 3.83 19.74
CA ILE A 170 8.70 4.89 19.00
C ILE A 170 9.70 5.72 18.20
N ALA A 171 10.74 6.24 18.84
CA ALA A 171 11.75 7.10 18.21
C ALA A 171 12.47 6.38 17.05
N GLN A 172 12.87 5.13 17.27
CA GLN A 172 13.50 4.30 16.24
C GLN A 172 12.57 4.05 15.05
N SER A 173 11.30 3.73 15.32
CA SER A 173 10.30 3.56 14.27
C SER A 173 10.10 4.86 13.48
N GLU A 174 9.93 6.00 14.14
CA GLU A 174 9.75 7.30 13.48
C GLU A 174 10.93 7.66 12.57
N GLU A 175 12.16 7.43 13.04
CA GLU A 175 13.37 7.69 12.26
C GLU A 175 13.45 6.80 11.02
N GLN A 176 13.13 5.51 11.14
CA GLN A 176 13.10 4.59 10.00
C GLN A 176 12.06 5.00 8.96
N HIS A 177 10.88 5.44 9.39
CA HIS A 177 9.83 5.90 8.48
C HIS A 177 10.22 7.20 7.78
N LYS A 178 10.83 8.14 8.51
CA LYS A 178 11.35 9.38 7.93
C LYS A 178 12.38 9.09 6.84
N ARG A 179 13.32 8.18 7.11
CA ARG A 179 14.32 7.75 6.10
C ARG A 179 13.67 7.13 4.87
N ALA A 180 12.67 6.26 5.05
CA ALA A 180 11.94 5.65 3.93
C ALA A 180 11.19 6.68 3.09
N LEU A 181 10.53 7.66 3.72
CA LEU A 181 9.84 8.75 3.02
C LEU A 181 10.80 9.62 2.22
N GLU A 182 11.94 10.01 2.81
CA GLU A 182 12.97 10.78 2.10
C GLU A 182 13.56 10.00 0.92
N GLU A 183 13.79 8.70 1.07
CA GLU A 183 14.27 7.85 -0.03
C GLU A 183 13.25 7.76 -1.17
N MET A 184 11.96 7.62 -0.85
CA MET A 184 10.88 7.63 -1.85
C MET A 184 10.78 8.99 -2.56
N LYS A 185 10.83 10.10 -1.82
CA LYS A 185 10.80 11.46 -2.39
C LYS A 185 12.01 11.70 -3.30
N ARG A 186 13.21 11.29 -2.86
CA ARG A 186 14.44 11.37 -3.65
C ARG A 186 14.30 10.60 -4.97
N ARG A 187 13.87 9.34 -4.93
CA ARG A 187 13.65 8.52 -6.15
C ARG A 187 12.63 9.15 -7.09
N ALA A 188 11.52 9.67 -6.56
CA ALA A 188 10.51 10.34 -7.37
C ALA A 188 11.10 11.57 -8.09
N SER A 189 11.96 12.34 -7.41
CA SER A 189 12.64 13.50 -8.02
C SER A 189 13.72 13.12 -9.05
N GLU A 190 14.47 12.04 -8.81
CA GLU A 190 15.51 11.54 -9.72
C GLU A 190 14.90 11.04 -11.03
N ALA A 191 13.81 10.26 -10.94
CA ALA A 191 13.06 9.79 -12.10
C ALA A 191 12.50 10.95 -12.96
N GLY A 192 12.23 12.11 -12.35
CA GLY A 192 11.82 13.32 -13.06
C GLY A 192 12.97 14.07 -13.77
N ARG A 193 14.20 13.98 -13.25
CA ARG A 193 15.39 14.68 -13.80
C ARG A 193 15.97 13.99 -15.03
N GLU A 194 16.12 12.67 -14.99
CA GLU A 194 16.74 11.89 -16.06
C GLU A 194 16.07 12.12 -17.43
N LYS A 195 14.76 12.40 -17.44
CA LYS A 195 14.01 12.73 -18.67
C LYS A 195 14.29 14.10 -19.27
N ARG A 196 14.64 15.10 -18.44
CA ARG A 196 14.94 16.45 -18.93
C ARG A 196 16.29 16.51 -19.62
N GLU A 197 17.24 15.66 -19.21
CA GLU A 197 18.58 15.62 -19.77
C GLU A 197 18.71 14.61 -20.93
N GLY A 198 17.93 13.52 -20.93
CA GLY A 198 17.99 12.49 -21.97
C GLY A 198 17.18 12.76 -23.25
N THR A 199 16.36 13.82 -23.30
CA THR A 199 15.69 14.20 -24.56
C THR A 199 16.58 15.20 -25.28
N PRO A 200 17.34 14.80 -26.33
CA PRO A 200 18.14 15.75 -27.08
C PRO A 200 17.24 16.90 -27.55
N PRO A 201 17.70 18.16 -27.49
CA PRO A 201 16.90 19.30 -27.90
C PRO A 201 16.31 18.99 -29.28
N ARG A 202 14.98 19.09 -29.38
CA ARG A 202 14.23 18.82 -30.63
C ARG A 202 14.73 19.68 -31.81
N GLU A 203 15.52 20.69 -31.50
CA GLU A 203 16.23 21.57 -32.41
C GLU A 203 17.35 20.86 -33.21
N GLU A 204 18.00 19.83 -32.65
CA GLU A 204 19.05 19.07 -33.35
C GLU A 204 18.46 18.04 -34.33
N GLN A 205 17.37 17.35 -33.94
CA GLN A 205 16.61 16.49 -34.88
C GLN A 205 15.94 17.26 -36.01
N ARG A 206 15.75 18.58 -35.87
CA ARG A 206 15.23 19.43 -36.94
C ARG A 206 16.31 19.79 -37.98
N ARG A 207 17.59 19.74 -37.61
CA ARG A 207 18.71 20.03 -38.53
C ARG A 207 19.04 18.86 -39.45
N GLU A 208 18.77 17.62 -39.00
CA GLU A 208 19.05 16.43 -39.81
C GLU A 208 17.88 15.93 -40.65
N ARG A 209 16.66 16.47 -40.46
CA ARG A 209 15.53 16.11 -41.33
C ARG A 209 15.80 16.68 -42.74
N PRO A 210 15.96 15.82 -43.76
CA PRO A 210 16.07 16.28 -45.14
C PRO A 210 14.83 17.11 -45.49
N PRO A 211 14.96 18.17 -46.32
CA PRO A 211 13.81 18.96 -46.72
C PRO A 211 12.78 18.05 -47.37
N GLU A 212 11.59 17.96 -46.76
CA GLU A 212 10.52 17.13 -47.30
C GLU A 212 10.20 17.59 -48.73
N PRO A 213 10.14 16.67 -49.71
CA PRO A 213 9.75 17.02 -51.06
C PRO A 213 8.34 17.61 -51.01
N LYS A 214 8.20 18.84 -51.54
CA LYS A 214 6.92 19.55 -51.64
C LYS A 214 5.91 18.68 -52.38
N LYS A 215 5.06 17.96 -51.64
CA LYS A 215 3.93 17.27 -52.25
C LYS A 215 2.99 18.32 -52.84
N PRO A 216 2.56 18.17 -54.10
CA PRO A 216 1.57 19.05 -54.70
C PRO A 216 0.30 19.04 -53.84
N ARG A 217 -0.27 20.22 -53.62
CA ARG A 217 -1.55 20.41 -52.93
C ARG A 217 -2.65 19.74 -53.77
N GLU A 218 -2.94 18.49 -53.49
CA GLU A 218 -4.20 17.87 -53.93
C GLU A 218 -5.34 18.48 -53.12
N GLY A 219 -6.31 19.03 -53.84
CA GLY A 219 -7.42 19.79 -53.31
C GLY A 219 -8.23 19.00 -52.31
N THR A 220 -8.50 19.62 -51.17
CA THR A 220 -9.41 19.13 -50.15
C THR A 220 -10.81 18.96 -50.75
N PRO A 221 -11.40 17.75 -50.81
CA PRO A 221 -12.82 17.63 -51.04
C PRO A 221 -13.55 18.19 -49.81
N ARG A 222 -14.31 19.25 -50.08
CA ARG A 222 -15.26 19.91 -49.19
C ARG A 222 -16.34 18.89 -48.81
N SER A 223 -16.10 18.12 -47.74
CA SER A 223 -17.10 17.17 -47.26
C SER A 223 -18.18 17.91 -46.47
N LEU A 224 -19.41 17.71 -46.95
CA LEU A 224 -20.67 18.27 -46.51
C LEU A 224 -21.07 17.82 -45.10
N ASN A 225 -21.73 18.75 -44.41
CA ASN A 225 -22.84 18.56 -43.46
C ASN A 225 -22.81 17.31 -42.57
N THR A 226 -22.45 17.51 -41.30
CA THR A 226 -23.02 16.75 -40.19
C THR A 226 -23.96 17.68 -39.42
N PRO A 227 -25.28 17.37 -39.31
CA PRO A 227 -26.22 18.19 -38.55
C PRO A 227 -25.95 18.13 -37.03
N PRO A 228 -26.34 19.17 -36.27
CA PRO A 228 -26.24 19.16 -34.82
C PRO A 228 -27.25 18.17 -34.22
N ALA A 229 -26.74 17.22 -33.43
CA ALA A 229 -27.59 16.38 -32.60
C ALA A 229 -28.33 17.27 -31.57
N GLN A 230 -29.64 17.32 -31.73
CA GLN A 230 -30.59 17.99 -30.85
C GLN A 230 -30.64 17.31 -29.47
N GLY A 231 -31.06 18.12 -28.49
CA GLY A 231 -31.12 17.85 -27.07
C GLY A 231 -31.72 16.51 -26.66
N ALA A 232 -31.12 15.93 -25.63
CA ALA A 232 -31.80 15.09 -24.68
C ALA A 232 -31.66 15.75 -23.31
N ASP A 233 -32.66 16.56 -22.98
CA ASP A 233 -32.98 16.95 -21.61
C ASP A 233 -33.18 15.69 -20.78
N ALA A 234 -32.32 15.46 -19.79
CA ALA A 234 -32.53 14.47 -18.75
C ALA A 234 -32.72 15.18 -17.41
N PRO A 235 -33.95 15.27 -16.88
CA PRO A 235 -34.22 15.87 -15.57
C PRO A 235 -33.90 14.85 -14.47
N TRP A 236 -32.66 14.83 -13.97
CA TRP A 236 -32.32 14.10 -12.74
C TRP A 236 -32.57 14.97 -11.51
N GLY A 237 -33.83 15.32 -11.31
CA GLY A 237 -34.36 15.83 -10.05
C GLY A 237 -35.07 14.72 -9.29
N GLN A 238 -34.32 13.84 -8.61
CA GLN A 238 -34.85 13.05 -7.50
C GLN A 238 -33.81 13.00 -6.37
N ARG A 239 -33.99 13.92 -5.42
CA ARG A 239 -33.42 13.80 -4.07
C ARG A 239 -34.20 12.73 -3.31
N PRO A 240 -33.56 11.68 -2.76
CA PRO A 240 -34.24 10.83 -1.78
C PRO A 240 -34.47 11.62 -0.48
N PRO A 241 -35.67 11.57 0.11
CA PRO A 241 -35.91 12.14 1.43
C PRO A 241 -35.37 11.24 2.54
N GLY A 242 -34.80 11.88 3.55
CA GLY A 242 -34.93 11.52 4.96
C GLY A 242 -34.49 10.11 5.40
N ARG A 243 -33.30 10.04 6.02
CA ARG A 243 -33.08 9.07 7.10
C ARG A 243 -33.21 9.80 8.43
N HIS A 244 -34.40 9.66 9.00
CA HIS A 244 -34.69 9.90 10.41
C HIS A 244 -33.76 9.07 11.29
N GLY A 245 -33.38 9.66 12.42
CA GLY A 245 -32.52 9.04 13.41
C GLY A 245 -33.14 7.81 14.06
N LEU A 246 -32.27 7.06 14.71
CA LEU A 246 -32.62 6.21 15.83
C LEU A 246 -31.72 6.60 17.00
N ARG A 247 -32.40 6.73 18.14
CA ARG A 247 -31.90 7.00 19.48
C ARG A 247 -30.84 6.00 19.92
#